data_AF-W0JZS6-F1
#
_entry.id   AF-W0JZS6-F1
#
_cell.length_a   1.000
_cell.length_b   1.000
_cell.length_c   1.000
_cell.angle_alpha   90.00
_cell.angle_beta   90.00
_cell.angle_gamma   90.00
#
_symmetry.space_group_name_H-M   'P 1'
#
loop_
_entity.id
_entity.type
_entity.pdbx_description
1 polymer ?
#
loop_
_entity_poly.entity_id
_entity_poly.type
_entity_poly.pdbx_seq_one_letter_code
_entity_poly.pdbx_strand_id
1 'polypeptide(L)'
;MSDEVVSRDDYVGERAFLMTFIFTSCTDECGTLVNMCRLVQEDAAAEGYDDDIAFLLMTFDPETDDAGALREYGREHGADVEAENWRFLRPETQDEALDLVNETFGAPVDVQPPQEGDHYDDGNESADGNESADTNETNASSDENHDAEDHGDDSGHGDGHADEGTTHYYMIFLVNEDGIVERSYPRAHTEIPTDVIDDVQTVVENDA
;
A
#
# COMPACT_ATOMS: atom_id res chain seq x y z
N MET A 1 -6.80 -13.08 -17.82
CA MET A 1 -5.63 -13.80 -17.29
C MET A 1 -5.49 -15.11 -18.03
N SER A 2 -4.75 -15.02 -19.12
CA SER A 2 -3.96 -16.11 -19.68
C SER A 2 -2.74 -16.32 -18.77
N ASP A 3 -2.22 -17.54 -18.67
CA ASP A 3 -0.90 -17.85 -18.09
C ASP A 3 0.24 -17.38 -19.01
N GLU A 4 0.09 -16.19 -19.58
CA GLU A 4 1.03 -15.60 -20.53
C GLU A 4 2.06 -14.77 -19.78
N VAL A 5 3.32 -14.94 -20.14
CA VAL A 5 4.40 -14.08 -19.64
C VAL A 5 4.26 -12.73 -20.32
N VAL A 6 4.13 -11.68 -19.53
CA VAL A 6 4.07 -10.29 -19.99
C VAL A 6 5.38 -9.60 -19.61
N SER A 7 5.97 -8.89 -20.55
CA SER A 7 7.20 -8.13 -20.39
C SER A 7 7.01 -6.69 -20.83
N ARG A 8 7.92 -5.82 -20.39
CA ARG A 8 7.96 -4.42 -20.84
C ARG A 8 8.08 -4.33 -22.37
N ASP A 9 8.84 -5.23 -22.99
CA ASP A 9 9.13 -5.21 -24.42
C ASP A 9 7.89 -5.51 -25.29
N ASP A 10 6.80 -6.01 -24.70
CA ASP A 10 5.50 -6.20 -25.37
C ASP A 10 4.68 -4.90 -25.49
N TYR A 11 5.20 -3.78 -24.97
CA TYR A 11 4.58 -2.46 -25.04
C TYR A 11 5.51 -1.42 -25.66
N VAL A 12 6.83 -1.60 -25.52
CA VAL A 12 7.82 -0.67 -26.06
C VAL A 12 7.76 -0.63 -27.59
N GLY A 13 7.54 0.56 -28.14
CA GLY A 13 7.34 0.81 -29.56
C GLY A 13 5.94 0.45 -30.07
N GLU A 14 5.02 0.09 -29.17
CA GLU A 14 3.62 -0.21 -29.51
C GLU A 14 2.65 0.80 -28.87
N ARG A 15 2.85 1.16 -27.59
CA ARG A 15 1.98 2.08 -26.84
C ARG A 15 2.58 2.50 -25.49
N ALA A 16 2.09 3.61 -24.95
CA ALA A 16 2.36 4.00 -23.57
C ALA A 16 1.66 3.05 -22.57
N PHE A 17 2.08 3.07 -21.30
CA PHE A 17 1.37 2.34 -20.25
C PHE A 17 1.43 3.02 -18.87
N LEU A 18 0.35 2.84 -18.10
CA LEU A 18 0.32 3.07 -16.66
C LEU A 18 0.60 1.75 -15.93
N MET A 19 1.55 1.79 -14.99
CA MET A 19 1.85 0.66 -14.12
C MET A 19 1.64 1.02 -12.65
N THR A 20 0.98 0.13 -11.90
CA THR A 20 0.80 0.27 -10.46
C THR A 20 0.77 -1.08 -9.76
N PHE A 21 0.74 -1.04 -8.44
CA PHE A 21 0.86 -2.21 -7.57
C PHE A 21 -0.29 -2.27 -6.59
N ILE A 22 -0.86 -3.45 -6.41
CA ILE A 22 -2.04 -3.68 -5.58
C ILE A 22 -1.89 -4.97 -4.77
N PHE A 23 -2.81 -5.17 -3.83
CA PHE A 23 -3.16 -6.48 -3.32
C PHE A 23 -4.67 -6.47 -3.04
N THR A 24 -5.41 -7.53 -3.40
CA THR A 24 -6.89 -7.49 -3.37
C THR A 24 -7.46 -7.42 -1.95
N SER A 25 -6.68 -7.85 -0.96
CA SER A 25 -7.02 -7.79 0.47
C SER A 25 -6.82 -6.40 1.08
N CYS A 26 -6.28 -5.43 0.34
CA CYS A 26 -6.09 -4.06 0.83
C CYS A 26 -7.42 -3.36 1.09
N THR A 27 -7.65 -2.96 2.34
CA THR A 27 -8.82 -2.16 2.74
C THR A 27 -8.55 -0.65 2.75
N ASP A 28 -7.33 -0.24 2.36
CA ASP A 28 -6.87 1.14 2.38
C ASP A 28 -6.97 1.76 0.98
N GLU A 29 -5.86 2.23 0.41
CA GLU A 29 -5.90 3.11 -0.77
C GLU A 29 -5.67 2.41 -2.12
N CYS A 30 -5.47 1.08 -2.15
CA CYS A 30 -5.38 0.34 -3.41
C CYS A 30 -6.62 0.56 -4.29
N GLY A 31 -7.81 0.68 -3.69
CA GLY A 31 -9.03 0.99 -4.42
C GLY A 31 -8.98 2.37 -5.11
N THR A 32 -8.28 3.33 -4.52
CA THR A 32 -8.04 4.66 -5.13
C THR A 32 -7.11 4.55 -6.33
N LEU A 33 -6.07 3.71 -6.26
CA LEU A 33 -5.15 3.47 -7.39
C LEU A 33 -5.89 2.84 -8.57
N VAL A 34 -6.69 1.80 -8.32
CA VAL A 34 -7.53 1.17 -9.36
C VAL A 34 -8.51 2.16 -9.94
N ASN A 35 -9.14 3.00 -9.10
CA ASN A 35 -10.06 4.02 -9.58
C ASN A 35 -9.35 5.09 -10.44
N MET A 36 -8.11 5.47 -10.12
CA MET A 36 -7.32 6.38 -10.94
C MET A 36 -7.09 5.78 -12.34
N CYS A 37 -6.62 4.53 -12.41
CA CYS A 37 -6.44 3.82 -13.68
C CYS A 37 -7.76 3.68 -14.45
N ARG A 38 -8.88 3.39 -13.77
CA ARG A 38 -10.21 3.33 -14.39
C ARG A 38 -10.61 4.67 -15.00
N LEU A 39 -10.38 5.78 -14.32
CA LEU A 39 -10.72 7.11 -14.85
C LEU A 39 -9.94 7.42 -16.13
N VAL A 40 -8.65 7.07 -16.16
CA VAL A 40 -7.84 7.19 -17.38
C VAL A 40 -8.33 6.21 -18.47
N GLN A 41 -8.77 5.01 -18.12
CA GLN A 41 -9.36 4.05 -19.07
C GLN A 41 -10.64 4.61 -19.72
N GLU A 42 -11.51 5.23 -18.93
CA GLU A 42 -12.73 5.86 -19.43
C GLU A 42 -12.42 7.05 -20.36
N ASP A 43 -11.44 7.87 -20.01
CA ASP A 43 -10.99 9.00 -20.83
C ASP A 43 -10.40 8.51 -22.16
N ALA A 44 -9.54 7.50 -22.13
CA ALA A 44 -8.95 6.89 -23.32
C ALA A 44 -10.00 6.36 -24.30
N ALA A 45 -11.02 5.66 -23.79
CA ALA A 45 -12.13 5.18 -24.62
C ALA A 45 -13.03 6.32 -25.14
N ALA A 46 -13.17 7.42 -24.39
CA ALA A 46 -13.99 8.56 -24.79
C ALA A 46 -13.32 9.41 -25.88
N GLU A 47 -12.01 9.65 -25.74
CA GLU A 47 -11.23 10.49 -26.65
C GLU A 47 -10.60 9.68 -27.81
N GLY A 48 -10.64 8.34 -27.73
CA GLY A 48 -10.29 7.44 -28.83
C GLY A 48 -8.80 7.13 -28.95
N TYR A 49 -8.10 7.08 -27.83
CA TYR A 49 -6.69 6.68 -27.74
C TYR A 49 -6.53 5.39 -26.89
N ASP A 50 -7.58 4.59 -26.74
CA ASP A 50 -7.59 3.36 -25.95
C ASP A 50 -6.64 2.27 -26.48
N ASP A 51 -6.31 2.30 -27.77
CA ASP A 51 -5.30 1.46 -28.39
C ASP A 51 -3.86 1.90 -28.05
N ASP A 52 -3.65 3.19 -27.72
CA ASP A 52 -2.34 3.82 -27.52
C ASP A 52 -1.89 3.87 -26.04
N ILE A 53 -2.71 3.33 -25.12
CA ILE A 53 -2.40 3.25 -23.69
C ILE A 53 -2.76 1.87 -23.13
N ALA A 54 -1.91 1.32 -22.24
CA ALA A 54 -2.20 0.10 -21.48
C ALA A 54 -2.17 0.33 -19.96
N PHE A 55 -2.86 -0.53 -19.21
CA PHE A 55 -2.96 -0.52 -17.75
C PHE A 55 -2.42 -1.83 -17.19
N LEU A 56 -1.33 -1.75 -16.43
CA LEU A 56 -0.63 -2.88 -15.85
C LEU A 56 -0.71 -2.82 -14.32
N LEU A 57 -1.56 -3.66 -13.72
CA LEU A 57 -1.77 -3.72 -12.28
C LEU A 57 -1.14 -4.99 -11.72
N MET A 58 -0.02 -4.86 -11.04
CA MET A 58 0.72 -5.98 -10.46
C MET A 58 0.31 -6.26 -9.02
N THR A 59 0.14 -7.53 -8.64
CA THR A 59 -0.05 -7.90 -7.23
C THR A 59 1.28 -8.11 -6.50
N PHE A 60 1.35 -7.69 -5.23
CA PHE A 60 2.41 -8.06 -4.28
C PHE A 60 2.05 -9.24 -3.38
N ASP A 61 0.81 -9.74 -3.44
CA ASP A 61 0.35 -10.94 -2.73
C ASP A 61 -0.14 -12.00 -3.72
N PRO A 62 0.75 -12.57 -4.55
CA PRO A 62 0.35 -13.55 -5.54
C PRO A 62 -0.21 -14.82 -4.89
N GLU A 63 0.11 -15.14 -3.63
CA GLU A 63 -0.42 -16.32 -2.95
C GLU A 63 -1.93 -16.24 -2.73
N THR A 64 -2.44 -15.05 -2.37
CA THR A 64 -3.88 -14.80 -2.17
C THR A 64 -4.58 -14.31 -3.44
N ASP A 65 -3.91 -13.47 -4.23
CA ASP A 65 -4.47 -12.79 -5.38
C ASP A 65 -4.46 -13.69 -6.62
N ASP A 66 -5.36 -14.67 -6.64
CA ASP A 66 -5.58 -15.48 -7.83
C ASP A 66 -6.29 -14.70 -8.95
N ALA A 67 -6.33 -15.32 -10.12
CA ALA A 67 -6.91 -14.70 -11.31
C ALA A 67 -8.41 -14.36 -11.18
N GLY A 68 -9.14 -15.04 -10.30
CA GLY A 68 -10.53 -14.74 -9.97
C GLY A 68 -10.63 -13.51 -9.09
N ALA A 69 -9.88 -13.51 -7.98
CA ALA A 69 -9.83 -12.43 -7.00
C ALA A 69 -9.46 -11.08 -7.65
N LEU A 70 -8.41 -11.04 -8.46
CA LEU A 70 -7.97 -9.81 -9.14
C LEU A 70 -9.01 -9.26 -10.12
N ARG A 71 -9.69 -10.15 -10.87
CA ARG A 71 -10.77 -9.72 -11.79
C ARG A 71 -11.99 -9.20 -11.03
N GLU A 72 -12.36 -9.87 -9.94
CA GLU A 72 -13.46 -9.42 -9.09
C GLU A 72 -13.14 -8.04 -8.51
N TYR A 73 -11.94 -7.89 -7.94
CA TYR A 73 -11.45 -6.63 -7.40
C TYR A 73 -11.51 -5.49 -8.42
N GLY A 74 -11.01 -5.69 -9.65
CA GLY A 74 -11.08 -4.67 -10.70
C GLY A 74 -12.52 -4.27 -11.06
N ARG A 75 -13.43 -5.27 -11.16
CA ARG A 75 -14.85 -5.02 -11.48
C ARG A 75 -15.58 -4.29 -10.35
N GLU A 76 -15.30 -4.64 -9.10
CA GLU A 76 -15.86 -3.96 -7.93
C GLU A 76 -15.49 -2.47 -7.90
N HIS A 77 -14.30 -2.13 -8.42
CA HIS A 77 -13.83 -0.76 -8.57
C HIS A 77 -14.25 -0.10 -9.89
N GLY A 78 -14.98 -0.82 -10.76
CA GLY A 78 -15.57 -0.30 -11.99
C GLY A 78 -14.67 -0.34 -13.23
N ALA A 79 -13.49 -0.95 -13.16
CA ALA A 79 -12.63 -1.10 -14.33
C ALA A 79 -13.24 -2.05 -15.37
N ASP A 80 -13.06 -1.74 -16.66
CA ASP A 80 -13.32 -2.71 -17.72
C ASP A 80 -12.16 -3.69 -17.80
N VAL A 81 -12.22 -4.71 -16.96
CA VAL A 81 -11.16 -5.73 -16.84
C VAL A 81 -11.09 -6.69 -18.04
N GLU A 82 -12.06 -6.61 -18.96
CA GLU A 82 -12.07 -7.42 -20.19
C GLU A 82 -11.53 -6.64 -21.39
N ALA A 83 -11.27 -5.33 -21.25
CA ALA A 83 -10.65 -4.52 -22.28
C ALA A 83 -9.24 -5.03 -22.61
N GLU A 84 -8.84 -4.94 -23.89
CA GLU A 84 -7.56 -5.47 -24.37
C GLU A 84 -6.37 -4.73 -23.77
N ASN A 85 -6.57 -3.47 -23.38
CA ASN A 85 -5.58 -2.61 -22.74
C ASN A 85 -5.48 -2.78 -21.22
N TRP A 86 -6.32 -3.61 -20.57
CA TRP A 86 -6.25 -3.85 -19.13
C TRP A 86 -5.61 -5.20 -18.80
N ARG A 87 -4.55 -5.19 -17.98
CA ARG A 87 -3.84 -6.39 -17.54
C ARG A 87 -3.56 -6.35 -16.05
N PHE A 88 -3.83 -7.49 -15.42
CA PHE A 88 -3.31 -7.78 -14.11
C PHE A 88 -2.08 -8.67 -14.25
N LEU A 89 -1.06 -8.39 -13.44
CA LEU A 89 0.20 -9.11 -13.42
C LEU A 89 0.35 -9.81 -12.07
N ARG A 90 0.68 -11.09 -12.10
CA ARG A 90 0.85 -11.93 -10.92
C ARG A 90 2.19 -12.66 -11.01
N PRO A 91 3.24 -12.15 -10.34
CA PRO A 91 4.51 -12.85 -10.19
C PRO A 91 4.33 -14.21 -9.52
N GLU A 92 5.32 -15.11 -9.61
CA GLU A 92 5.22 -16.43 -8.97
C GLU A 92 5.26 -16.32 -7.45
N THR A 93 6.01 -15.34 -6.92
CA THR A 93 6.21 -15.12 -5.49
C THR A 93 6.21 -13.62 -5.15
N GLN A 94 5.96 -13.31 -3.87
CA GLN A 94 6.07 -11.94 -3.36
C GLN A 94 7.50 -11.40 -3.50
N ASP A 95 8.52 -12.21 -3.21
CA ASP A 95 9.92 -11.81 -3.34
C ASP A 95 10.25 -11.39 -4.79
N GLU A 96 9.79 -12.16 -5.77
CA GLU A 96 9.95 -11.81 -7.19
C GLU A 96 9.27 -10.48 -7.54
N ALA A 97 8.08 -10.23 -7.00
CA ALA A 97 7.38 -8.97 -7.20
C ALA A 97 8.20 -7.78 -6.64
N LEU A 98 8.78 -7.93 -5.45
CA LEU A 98 9.58 -6.91 -4.78
C LEU A 98 10.93 -6.68 -5.49
N ASP A 99 11.61 -7.75 -5.91
CA ASP A 99 12.84 -7.69 -6.69
C ASP A 99 12.61 -6.94 -8.01
N LEU A 100 11.53 -7.27 -8.72
CA LEU A 100 11.19 -6.61 -9.99
C LEU A 100 11.02 -5.11 -9.81
N VAL A 101 10.41 -4.66 -8.72
CA VAL A 101 10.23 -3.23 -8.45
C VAL A 101 11.54 -2.53 -8.10
N ASN A 102 12.35 -3.15 -7.24
CA ASN A 102 13.67 -2.63 -6.88
C ASN A 102 14.60 -2.50 -8.08
N GLU A 103 14.70 -3.55 -8.89
CA GLU A 103 15.63 -3.60 -10.02
C GLU A 103 15.16 -2.76 -11.21
N THR A 104 13.87 -2.76 -11.50
CA THR A 104 13.33 -2.08 -12.69
C THR A 104 13.13 -0.58 -12.46
N PHE A 105 12.64 -0.20 -11.28
CA PHE A 105 12.25 1.19 -11.01
C PHE A 105 13.20 1.91 -10.05
N GLY A 106 14.21 1.21 -9.50
CA GLY A 106 15.18 1.80 -8.57
C GLY A 106 14.55 2.38 -7.30
N ALA A 107 13.32 1.96 -6.98
CA ALA A 107 12.60 2.36 -5.78
C ALA A 107 13.05 1.42 -4.65
N PRO A 108 13.85 1.89 -3.66
CA PRO A 108 14.29 1.05 -2.56
C PRO A 108 13.06 0.64 -1.76
N VAL A 109 12.74 -0.65 -1.84
CA VAL A 109 11.68 -1.28 -1.09
C VAL A 109 12.24 -1.69 0.27
N ASP A 110 11.72 -1.10 1.34
CA ASP A 110 12.00 -1.56 2.70
C ASP A 110 10.97 -2.65 3.06
N VAL A 111 11.36 -3.91 2.85
CA VAL A 111 10.58 -5.08 3.29
C VAL A 111 10.95 -5.32 4.75
N GLN A 112 10.06 -4.99 5.68
CA GLN A 112 10.26 -5.45 7.06
C GLN A 112 9.83 -6.91 7.19
N PRO A 113 10.72 -7.83 7.58
CA PRO A 113 10.29 -9.18 7.88
C PRO A 113 9.35 -9.18 9.10
N PRO A 114 8.37 -10.10 9.18
CA PRO A 114 7.54 -10.23 10.36
C PRO A 114 8.43 -10.53 11.57
N GLN A 115 8.28 -9.74 12.64
CA GLN A 115 9.07 -9.96 13.86
C GLN A 115 8.68 -11.30 14.51
N GLU A 116 9.64 -12.22 14.63
CA GLU A 116 9.50 -13.36 15.54
C GLU A 116 9.56 -12.84 16.97
N GLY A 117 8.46 -13.00 17.71
CA GLY A 117 8.24 -12.38 19.02
C GLY A 117 9.38 -12.59 20.02
N ASP A 118 9.86 -11.47 20.56
CA ASP A 118 10.88 -11.44 21.59
C ASP A 118 10.37 -12.07 22.90
N HIS A 119 10.97 -13.21 23.24
CA HIS A 119 10.80 -13.89 24.51
C HIS A 119 11.58 -13.13 25.60
N TYR A 120 10.90 -12.34 26.43
CA TYR A 120 11.51 -11.69 27.59
C TYR A 120 11.80 -12.74 28.69
N ASP A 121 13.04 -13.22 28.73
CA ASP A 121 13.67 -13.75 29.94
C ASP A 121 14.32 -12.56 30.68
N ASP A 122 13.80 -12.22 31.86
CA ASP A 122 14.54 -11.36 32.78
C ASP A 122 14.40 -11.91 34.20
N GLY A 123 15.38 -12.72 34.59
CA GLY A 123 15.81 -12.79 35.97
C GLY A 123 17.07 -11.95 36.13
N ASN A 124 17.14 -11.11 37.17
CA ASN A 124 18.00 -11.38 38.34
C ASN A 124 17.93 -10.28 39.45
N GLU A 125 17.74 -10.77 40.68
CA GLU A 125 18.32 -10.43 42.01
C GLU A 125 18.84 -9.01 42.43
N SER A 126 18.41 -8.65 43.65
CA SER A 126 19.10 -7.96 44.79
C SER A 126 19.51 -6.48 44.63
N ALA A 127 19.50 -5.57 45.60
CA ALA A 127 19.36 -5.48 47.07
C ALA A 127 18.77 -4.07 47.38
N ASP A 128 18.20 -3.71 48.53
CA ASP A 128 18.87 -3.43 49.81
C ASP A 128 17.78 -2.91 50.80
N GLY A 129 17.94 -3.23 52.08
CA GLY A 129 16.95 -2.92 53.12
C GLY A 129 17.10 -1.53 53.76
N ASN A 130 16.05 -1.11 54.48
CA ASN A 130 16.19 -0.42 55.77
C ASN A 130 14.90 -0.52 56.60
N GLU A 131 15.06 -0.91 57.86
CA GLU A 131 14.03 -0.94 58.91
C GLU A 131 13.99 0.40 59.66
N SER A 132 12.80 0.85 60.10
CA SER A 132 12.63 1.39 61.46
C SER A 132 11.16 1.43 61.88
N ALA A 133 10.92 0.94 63.10
CA ALA A 133 9.66 0.85 63.84
C ALA A 133 9.09 2.21 64.30
N ASP A 134 7.78 2.33 64.57
CA ASP A 134 7.17 2.08 65.89
C ASP A 134 5.72 2.63 66.05
N THR A 135 4.88 1.80 66.71
CA THR A 135 3.66 2.04 67.54
C THR A 135 2.46 2.90 67.06
N ASN A 136 1.24 2.33 67.01
CA ASN A 136 0.22 2.32 68.10
C ASN A 136 -1.27 2.36 67.63
N GLU A 137 -2.00 1.31 67.99
CA GLU A 137 -3.41 1.15 68.44
C GLU A 137 -4.62 1.97 67.92
N THR A 138 -5.59 1.20 67.37
CA THR A 138 -7.07 1.15 67.57
C THR A 138 -8.02 2.28 67.10
N ASN A 139 -8.94 1.89 66.19
CA ASN A 139 -10.43 2.01 66.17
C ASN A 139 -10.91 2.27 64.72
N ALA A 140 -11.62 1.33 64.08
CA ALA A 140 -13.07 1.15 64.14
C ALA A 140 -13.88 2.34 63.61
N SER A 141 -14.27 2.27 62.33
CA SER A 141 -15.62 2.54 61.79
C SER A 141 -15.61 3.25 60.43
N SER A 142 -16.47 2.71 59.55
CA SER A 142 -17.28 3.39 58.53
C SER A 142 -16.58 4.11 57.37
N ASP A 143 -16.68 3.45 56.22
CA ASP A 143 -17.30 3.97 54.99
C ASP A 143 -16.80 5.30 54.40
N GLU A 144 -15.96 5.11 53.38
CA GLU A 144 -15.89 5.79 52.07
C GLU A 144 -15.73 7.32 52.00
N ASN A 145 -14.59 7.72 51.43
CA ASN A 145 -14.05 9.07 51.30
C ASN A 145 -14.81 9.99 50.33
N HIS A 146 -14.81 11.27 50.68
CA HIS A 146 -15.05 12.45 49.83
C HIS A 146 -13.75 12.93 49.14
N ASP A 147 -13.96 13.70 48.07
CA ASP A 147 -13.08 14.54 47.24
C ASP A 147 -11.69 14.98 47.77
N ALA A 148 -10.66 14.96 46.88
CA ALA A 148 -10.00 16.16 46.32
C ALA A 148 -8.65 15.86 45.61
N GLU A 149 -8.58 16.27 44.34
CA GLU A 149 -7.47 16.84 43.53
C GLU A 149 -5.99 16.69 43.97
N ASP A 150 -5.12 16.17 43.09
CA ASP A 150 -3.76 16.69 42.86
C ASP A 150 -3.22 16.30 41.47
N HIS A 151 -2.43 17.20 40.89
CA HIS A 151 -2.00 17.28 39.49
C HIS A 151 -0.89 16.29 39.09
N GLY A 152 -0.92 15.83 37.82
CA GLY A 152 0.19 15.15 37.17
C GLY A 152 0.10 15.27 35.65
N ASP A 153 1.07 16.00 35.09
CA ASP A 153 1.44 16.13 33.69
C ASP A 153 1.77 14.76 33.07
N ASP A 154 1.39 14.56 31.80
CA ASP A 154 2.23 14.04 30.72
C ASP A 154 1.44 13.24 29.66
N SER A 155 1.80 13.59 28.43
CA SER A 155 1.55 13.02 27.12
C SER A 155 1.19 11.53 27.08
N GLY A 156 0.00 11.21 26.54
CA GLY A 156 -0.37 9.84 26.17
C GLY A 156 -1.22 9.85 24.91
N HIS A 157 -0.56 9.83 23.74
CA HIS A 157 -1.21 9.56 22.47
C HIS A 157 -1.93 8.20 22.55
N GLY A 158 -3.22 8.20 22.23
CA GLY A 158 -3.99 6.98 22.03
C GLY A 158 -3.64 6.39 20.67
N ASP A 159 -2.47 5.76 20.58
CA ASP A 159 -2.07 4.94 19.44
C ASP A 159 -2.31 3.46 19.75
N GLY A 160 -3.13 2.86 18.92
CA GLY A 160 -3.41 1.43 18.87
C GLY A 160 -4.14 1.07 17.58
N HIS A 161 -3.85 1.81 16.50
CA HIS A 161 -4.15 1.38 15.15
C HIS A 161 -2.99 0.50 14.69
N ALA A 162 -3.35 -0.61 14.05
CA ALA A 162 -2.43 -1.62 13.55
C ALA A 162 -1.30 -0.97 12.72
N ASP A 163 -0.08 -1.01 13.26
CA ASP A 163 1.15 -0.81 12.51
C ASP A 163 2.10 -1.94 12.88
N GLU A 164 2.08 -2.99 12.06
CA GLU A 164 3.18 -3.96 11.97
C GLU A 164 3.26 -4.46 10.50
N GLY A 165 3.98 -3.70 9.65
CA GLY A 165 4.80 -4.29 8.58
C GLY A 165 4.28 -4.37 7.14
N THR A 166 3.19 -3.71 6.74
CA THR A 166 2.84 -3.65 5.30
C THR A 166 3.49 -2.44 4.64
N THR A 167 4.47 -2.65 3.77
CA THR A 167 5.02 -1.57 2.92
C THR A 167 3.93 -1.12 1.95
N HIS A 168 3.38 0.08 2.12
CA HIS A 168 2.33 0.61 1.23
C HIS A 168 2.93 1.29 -0.01
N TYR A 169 2.53 0.83 -1.20
CA TYR A 169 3.00 1.35 -2.49
C TYR A 169 1.91 2.16 -3.18
N TYR A 170 1.83 3.45 -2.85
CA TYR A 170 0.90 4.38 -3.49
C TYR A 170 1.46 4.97 -4.80
N MET A 171 2.10 4.13 -5.59
CA MET A 171 2.86 4.54 -6.77
C MET A 171 2.12 4.17 -8.06
N ILE A 172 1.97 5.16 -8.94
CA ILE A 172 1.64 4.93 -10.36
C ILE A 172 2.81 5.45 -11.20
N PHE A 173 3.24 4.67 -12.18
CA PHE A 173 4.21 5.08 -13.18
C PHE A 173 3.51 5.29 -14.52
N LEU A 174 3.81 6.41 -15.18
CA LEU A 174 3.47 6.66 -16.58
C LEU A 174 4.71 6.47 -17.42
N VAL A 175 4.66 5.47 -18.31
CA VAL A 175 5.75 5.08 -19.19
C VAL A 175 5.32 5.34 -20.63
N ASN A 176 6.16 6.03 -21.39
CA ASN A 176 5.93 6.34 -22.80
C ASN A 176 6.17 5.13 -23.72
N GLU A 177 5.93 5.27 -25.02
CA GLU A 177 6.15 4.19 -25.98
C GLU A 177 7.62 3.73 -26.06
N ASP A 178 8.59 4.60 -25.77
CA ASP A 178 10.01 4.26 -25.73
C ASP A 178 10.40 3.41 -24.49
N GLY A 179 9.45 3.20 -23.57
CA GLY A 179 9.69 2.49 -22.32
C GLY A 179 10.39 3.33 -21.25
N ILE A 180 10.31 4.66 -21.36
CA ILE A 180 10.88 5.63 -20.42
C ILE A 180 9.76 6.11 -19.47
N VAL A 181 10.07 6.13 -18.17
CA VAL A 181 9.17 6.70 -17.16
C VAL A 181 9.15 8.23 -17.31
N GLU A 182 8.08 8.76 -17.89
CA GLU A 182 7.86 10.21 -18.05
C GLU A 182 7.43 10.84 -16.72
N ARG A 183 6.57 10.14 -15.96
CA ARG A 183 6.11 10.59 -14.64
C ARG A 183 5.96 9.44 -13.65
N SER A 184 6.16 9.77 -12.38
CA SER A 184 5.88 8.91 -11.24
C SER A 184 4.99 9.66 -10.25
N TYR A 185 3.93 9.02 -9.79
CA TYR A 185 2.98 9.54 -8.81
C TYR A 185 3.14 8.77 -7.49
N PRO A 186 4.09 9.15 -6.61
CA PRO A 186 4.40 8.42 -5.37
C PRO A 186 3.31 8.52 -4.29
N ARG A 187 2.32 9.40 -4.49
CA ARG A 187 1.15 9.56 -3.63
C ARG A 187 -0.11 9.59 -4.47
N ALA A 188 -0.20 8.67 -5.42
CA ALA A 188 -1.30 8.59 -6.38
C ALA A 188 -2.70 8.61 -5.74
N HIS A 189 -2.83 8.16 -4.49
CA HIS A 189 -4.06 8.24 -3.71
C HIS A 189 -4.53 9.68 -3.39
N THR A 190 -3.61 10.65 -3.35
CA THR A 190 -3.89 12.08 -3.13
C THR A 190 -3.83 12.92 -4.39
N GLU A 191 -3.44 12.33 -5.53
CA GLU A 191 -3.33 13.08 -6.78
C GLU A 191 -4.71 13.45 -7.32
N ILE A 192 -4.76 14.57 -8.05
CA ILE A 192 -5.98 15.02 -8.69
C ILE A 192 -6.14 14.23 -9.99
N PRO A 193 -7.25 13.51 -10.21
CA PRO A 193 -7.37 12.64 -11.38
C PRO A 193 -7.23 13.34 -12.72
N THR A 194 -7.67 14.59 -12.83
CA THR A 194 -7.52 15.38 -14.06
C THR A 194 -6.06 15.62 -14.41
N ASP A 195 -5.18 15.80 -13.41
CA ASP A 195 -3.77 16.04 -13.67
C ASP A 195 -3.12 14.77 -14.25
N VAL A 196 -3.47 13.60 -13.73
CA VAL A 196 -2.99 12.30 -14.26
C VAL A 196 -3.51 12.07 -15.68
N ILE A 197 -4.77 12.38 -15.95
CA ILE A 197 -5.38 12.27 -17.29
C ILE A 197 -4.68 13.20 -18.29
N ASP A 198 -4.54 14.48 -17.95
CA ASP A 198 -3.88 15.49 -18.81
C ASP A 198 -2.44 15.06 -19.15
N ASP A 199 -1.73 14.47 -18.18
CA ASP A 199 -0.39 13.96 -18.37
C ASP A 199 -0.34 12.73 -19.29
N VAL A 200 -1.30 11.81 -19.16
CA VAL A 200 -1.43 10.64 -20.04
C VAL A 200 -1.71 11.09 -21.47
N GLN A 201 -2.68 12.00 -21.66
CA GLN A 201 -2.98 12.57 -22.99
C GLN A 201 -1.73 13.20 -23.59
N THR A 202 -1.01 14.02 -22.81
CA THR A 202 0.21 14.67 -23.27
C THR A 202 1.27 13.65 -23.73
N VAL A 203 1.46 12.55 -23.00
CA VAL A 203 2.43 11.51 -23.37
C VAL A 203 2.00 10.80 -24.65
N VAL A 204 0.76 10.32 -24.70
CA VAL A 204 0.21 9.63 -25.88
C VAL A 204 0.25 10.52 -27.13
N GLU A 205 -0.12 11.79 -27.02
CA GLU A 205 -0.09 12.75 -28.14
C GLU A 205 1.33 13.04 -28.65
N ASN A 206 2.35 12.97 -27.79
CA ASN A 206 3.74 13.21 -28.20
C ASN A 206 4.36 12.00 -28.92
N ASP A 207 3.82 10.81 -28.68
CA ASP A 207 4.27 9.54 -29.24
C ASP A 207 3.53 9.18 -30.57
N ALA A 208 2.42 9.86 -30.89
CA ALA A 208 1.57 9.63 -32.07
C ALA A 208 2.10 10.16 -33.43
#